data_AF-A0A9X0XME2-F1
#
_entry.id   AF-A0A9X0XME2-F1
#
_cell.length_a   1.000
_cell.length_b   1.000
_cell.length_c   1.000
_cell.angle_alpha   90.00
_cell.angle_beta   90.00
_cell.angle_gamma   90.00
#
_symmetry.space_group_name_H-M   'P 1'
#
loop_
_entity.id
_entity.type
_entity.pdbx_description
1 polymer ?
#
loop_
_entity_poly.entity_id
_entity_poly.type
_entity_poly.pdbx_seq_one_letter_code
_entity_poly.pdbx_strand_id
1 'polypeptide(L)'
;MSGTLKYASDELADLGSHLEQLAGDLRTDGRLAHVDKYDVAETAVIDALGSFADDWENKREELANNVESVGNLASEAARTFGEADRDLARKAAEIFEQGSS
;
A
#
# COMPACT_ATOMS: atom_id res chain seq x y z
N MET A 1 -23.78 12.07 -13.07
CA MET A 1 -22.46 12.31 -12.45
C MET A 1 -22.10 11.33 -11.32
N SER A 2 -23.05 10.61 -10.69
CA SER A 2 -22.75 9.63 -9.61
C SER A 2 -21.82 8.46 -10.02
N GLY A 3 -21.83 8.04 -11.30
CA GLY A 3 -20.97 6.93 -11.77
C GLY A 3 -19.46 7.21 -11.74
N THR A 4 -19.01 8.47 -11.84
CA THR A 4 -17.59 8.82 -11.89
C THR A 4 -16.93 8.78 -10.52
N LEU A 5 -17.63 9.20 -9.47
CA LEU A 5 -17.12 9.17 -8.09
C LEU A 5 -17.02 7.75 -7.55
N LYS A 6 -18.03 6.92 -7.82
CA LYS A 6 -18.01 5.50 -7.42
C LYS A 6 -16.86 4.74 -8.08
N TYR A 7 -16.68 4.92 -9.40
CA TYR A 7 -15.59 4.30 -10.15
C TYR A 7 -14.21 4.70 -9.60
N ALA A 8 -14.00 5.99 -9.29
CA ALA A 8 -12.76 6.46 -8.68
C ALA A 8 -12.54 5.90 -7.26
N SER A 9 -13.59 5.71 -6.46
CA SER A 9 -13.48 5.09 -5.13
C SER A 9 -13.10 3.61 -5.21
N ASP A 10 -13.67 2.87 -6.16
CA ASP A 10 -13.36 1.45 -6.37
C ASP A 10 -11.90 1.30 -6.83
N GLU A 11 -11.43 2.15 -7.76
CA GLU A 11 -10.00 2.18 -8.18
C GLU A 11 -9.04 2.50 -7.03
N LEU A 12 -9.43 3.42 -6.13
CA LEU A 12 -8.62 3.77 -4.95
C LEU A 12 -8.56 2.64 -3.93
N ALA A 13 -9.64 1.88 -3.75
CA ALA A 13 -9.67 0.72 -2.87
C ALA A 13 -8.77 -0.40 -3.41
N ASP A 14 -8.86 -0.68 -4.70
CA ASP A 14 -8.01 -1.67 -5.37
C ASP A 14 -6.54 -1.27 -5.30
N LEU A 15 -6.23 0.01 -5.54
CA LEU A 15 -4.88 0.53 -5.39
C LEU A 15 -4.35 0.36 -3.97
N GLY A 16 -5.16 0.69 -2.96
CA GLY A 16 -4.80 0.52 -1.56
C GLY A 16 -4.42 -0.93 -1.23
N SER A 17 -5.25 -1.88 -1.65
CA SER A 17 -5.02 -3.31 -1.43
C SER A 17 -3.76 -3.83 -2.16
N HIS A 18 -3.55 -3.42 -3.41
CA HIS A 18 -2.35 -3.83 -4.15
C HIS A 18 -1.06 -3.28 -3.53
N LEU A 19 -1.08 -2.05 -3.00
CA LEU A 19 0.07 -1.46 -2.34
C LEU A 19 0.36 -2.14 -0.99
N GLU A 20 -0.68 -2.48 -0.22
CA GLU A 20 -0.52 -3.26 1.00
C GLU A 20 0.13 -4.63 0.71
N GLN A 21 -0.34 -5.32 -0.33
CA GLN A 21 0.25 -6.59 -0.76
C GLN A 21 1.72 -6.41 -1.19
N LEU A 22 2.02 -5.37 -1.97
CA LEU A 22 3.38 -5.08 -2.42
C LEU A 22 4.31 -4.77 -1.24
N ALA A 23 3.85 -4.05 -0.22
CA ALA A 23 4.62 -3.81 0.99
C ALA A 23 4.92 -5.12 1.74
N GLY A 24 3.96 -6.05 1.80
CA GLY A 24 4.16 -7.39 2.35
C GLY A 24 5.19 -8.22 1.57
N ASP A 25 5.12 -8.18 0.24
CA ASP A 25 6.07 -8.87 -0.65
C ASP A 25 7.48 -8.30 -0.49
N LEU A 26 7.62 -6.97 -0.39
CA LEU A 26 8.89 -6.33 -0.10
C LEU A 26 9.48 -6.82 1.22
N ARG A 27 8.70 -6.93 2.30
CA ARG A 27 9.22 -7.44 3.60
C ARG A 27 9.64 -8.92 3.53
N THR A 28 8.99 -9.72 2.69
CA THR A 28 9.22 -11.18 2.63
C THR A 28 10.29 -11.63 1.64
N ASP A 29 10.61 -10.83 0.61
CA ASP A 29 11.68 -11.11 -0.37
C ASP A 29 13.11 -10.91 0.21
N GLY A 30 13.20 -10.82 1.55
CA GLY A 30 14.36 -10.52 2.40
C GLY A 30 15.59 -11.40 2.23
N ARG A 31 15.47 -12.60 1.65
CA ARG A 31 16.55 -13.60 1.63
C ARG A 31 17.68 -13.21 0.67
N LEU A 32 18.57 -12.35 1.13
CA LEU A 32 19.92 -12.31 0.58
C LEU A 32 20.53 -13.71 0.76
N ALA A 33 21.04 -14.28 -0.33
CA ALA A 33 21.68 -15.58 -0.31
C ALA A 33 22.76 -15.57 0.76
N HIS A 34 22.65 -16.49 1.74
CA HIS A 34 23.61 -16.60 2.82
C HIS A 34 24.98 -16.86 2.18
N VAL A 35 25.89 -15.88 2.28
CA VAL A 35 27.23 -16.03 1.73
C VAL A 35 27.95 -17.07 2.56
N ASP A 36 28.49 -18.11 1.90
CA ASP A 36 29.33 -19.08 2.58
C ASP A 36 30.67 -18.41 2.91
N LYS A 37 30.84 -18.12 4.19
CA LYS A 37 32.05 -17.57 4.82
C LYS A 37 33.30 -18.42 4.59
N TYR A 38 33.16 -19.67 4.12
CA TYR A 38 34.30 -20.51 3.71
C TYR A 38 34.72 -20.32 2.25
N ASP A 39 33.86 -19.75 1.38
CA ASP A 39 34.17 -19.45 -0.03
C ASP A 39 34.82 -18.08 -0.23
N VAL A 40 34.69 -17.17 0.74
CA VAL A 40 35.22 -15.80 0.67
C VAL A 40 36.43 -15.68 1.59
N ALA A 41 37.63 -15.78 1.03
CA ALA A 41 38.88 -15.86 1.80
C ALA A 41 39.33 -14.54 2.47
N GLU A 42 38.65 -13.41 2.22
CA GLU A 42 39.06 -12.09 2.71
C GLU A 42 38.02 -11.50 3.68
N THR A 43 38.42 -11.27 4.94
CA THR A 43 37.56 -10.73 6.01
C THR A 43 36.89 -9.41 5.61
N ALA A 44 37.60 -8.54 4.88
CA ALA A 44 37.05 -7.27 4.41
C ALA A 44 35.85 -7.43 3.47
N VAL A 45 35.84 -8.50 2.66
CA VAL A 45 34.71 -8.81 1.77
C VAL A 45 33.53 -9.34 2.57
N ILE A 46 33.78 -10.17 3.59
CA ILE A 46 32.74 -10.66 4.51
C ILE A 46 32.07 -9.48 5.23
N ASP A 47 32.87 -8.55 5.77
CA ASP A 47 32.35 -7.36 6.47
C ASP A 47 31.55 -6.45 5.51
N ALA A 48 32.04 -6.26 4.29
CA ALA A 48 31.33 -5.47 3.27
C ALA A 48 30.00 -6.13 2.85
N LEU A 49 29.95 -7.46 2.75
CA LEU A 49 28.72 -8.20 2.44
C LEU A 49 27.73 -8.17 3.60
N GLY A 50 28.21 -8.20 4.85
CA GLY A 50 27.40 -7.99 6.05
C GLY A 50 26.79 -6.59 6.08
N SER A 51 27.60 -5.55 5.91
CA SER A 51 27.13 -4.16 5.86
C SER A 51 26.15 -3.93 4.71
N PHE A 52 26.39 -4.53 3.55
CA PHE A 52 25.46 -4.47 2.43
C PHE A 52 24.11 -5.14 2.79
N ALA A 53 24.16 -6.29 3.45
CA ALA A 53 22.95 -7.01 3.84
C ALA A 53 22.10 -6.19 4.82
N ASP A 54 22.74 -5.61 5.83
CA ASP A 54 22.06 -4.76 6.82
C ASP A 54 21.48 -3.50 6.17
N ASP A 55 22.26 -2.80 5.34
CA ASP A 55 21.79 -1.61 4.61
C ASP A 55 20.63 -1.93 3.67
N TRP A 56 20.70 -3.08 3.00
CA TRP A 56 19.66 -3.54 2.10
C TRP A 56 18.37 -3.88 2.86
N GLU A 57 18.46 -4.59 3.99
CA GLU A 57 17.30 -4.87 4.83
C GLU A 57 16.65 -3.58 5.34
N ASN A 58 17.45 -2.64 5.85
CA ASN A 58 16.96 -1.33 6.31
C ASN A 58 16.25 -0.54 5.21
N LYS A 59 16.86 -0.41 4.02
CA LYS A 59 16.27 0.33 2.90
C LYS A 59 15.01 -0.35 2.36
N ARG A 60 14.98 -1.68 2.39
CA ARG A 60 13.82 -2.46 1.96
C ARG A 60 12.65 -2.26 2.92
N GLU A 61 12.91 -2.25 4.22
CA GLU A 61 11.90 -1.94 5.23
C GLU A 61 11.38 -0.50 5.08
N GLU A 62 12.26 0.47 4.85
CA GLU A 62 11.87 1.86 4.58
C GLU A 62 10.98 1.97 3.34
N LEU A 63 11.33 1.26 2.26
CA LEU A 63 10.52 1.22 1.05
C LEU A 63 9.14 0.60 1.31
N ALA A 64 9.08 -0.52 2.03
CA ALA A 64 7.83 -1.18 2.38
C ALA A 64 6.91 -0.25 3.20
N ASN A 65 7.46 0.46 4.18
CA ASN A 65 6.71 1.42 4.99
C ASN A 65 6.14 2.58 4.16
N ASN A 66 6.93 3.10 3.20
CA ASN A 66 6.46 4.15 2.30
C ASN A 66 5.32 3.66 1.39
N VAL A 67 5.45 2.45 0.83
CA VAL A 67 4.42 1.83 -0.01
C VAL A 67 3.13 1.60 0.78
N GLU A 68 3.24 1.07 2.00
CA GLU A 68 2.10 0.85 2.91
C GLU A 68 1.39 2.15 3.27
N SER A 69 2.15 3.22 3.54
CA SER A 69 1.61 4.55 3.82
C SER A 69 0.75 5.09 2.65
N VAL A 70 1.23 4.94 1.41
CA VAL A 70 0.45 5.33 0.22
C VAL A 70 -0.78 4.44 0.05
N GLY A 71 -0.65 3.13 0.29
CA GLY A 71 -1.78 2.21 0.26
C GLY A 71 -2.88 2.58 1.26
N ASN A 72 -2.50 2.90 2.50
CA ASN A 72 -3.42 3.37 3.54
C ASN A 72 -4.14 4.66 3.13
N LEU A 73 -3.42 5.61 2.55
CA LEU A 73 -4.01 6.87 2.07
C LEU A 73 -5.04 6.62 0.95
N ALA A 74 -4.74 5.72 0.01
CA ALA A 74 -5.65 5.36 -1.07
C ALA A 74 -6.93 4.70 -0.52
N SER A 75 -6.78 3.73 0.39
CA SER A 75 -7.89 3.07 1.08
C SER A 75 -8.76 4.06 1.89
N GLU A 76 -8.14 5.01 2.58
CA GLU A 76 -8.87 6.02 3.35
C GLU A 76 -9.63 6.99 2.45
N ALA A 77 -9.03 7.39 1.33
CA ALA A 77 -9.69 8.21 0.31
C ALA A 77 -10.91 7.48 -0.28
N ALA A 78 -10.77 6.21 -0.65
CA ALA A 78 -11.88 5.38 -1.13
C ALA A 78 -13.04 5.31 -0.13
N ARG A 79 -12.73 5.08 1.16
CA ARG A 79 -13.72 5.07 2.24
C ARG A 79 -14.46 6.40 2.34
N THR A 80 -13.72 7.50 2.38
CA THR A 80 -14.28 8.85 2.54
C THR A 80 -15.18 9.23 1.37
N PHE A 81 -14.75 8.97 0.13
CA PHE A 81 -15.58 9.22 -1.05
C PHE A 81 -16.81 8.31 -1.12
N GLY A 82 -16.68 7.04 -0.72
CA GLY A 82 -17.81 6.12 -0.61
C GLY A 82 -18.85 6.55 0.42
N GLU A 83 -18.42 7.06 1.57
CA GLU A 83 -19.32 7.63 2.59
C GLU A 83 -20.03 8.89 2.07
N ALA A 84 -19.29 9.79 1.41
CA ALA A 84 -19.86 10.99 0.81
C ALA A 84 -20.92 10.65 -0.26
N ASP A 85 -20.65 9.69 -1.15
CA ASP A 85 -21.61 9.28 -2.19
C ASP A 85 -22.89 8.68 -1.57
N ARG A 86 -22.77 7.82 -0.55
CA ARG A 86 -23.92 7.27 0.19
C ARG A 86 -24.75 8.38 0.85
N ASP A 87 -24.10 9.37 1.44
CA ASP A 87 -24.76 10.51 2.05
C ASP A 87 -25.51 11.37 1.03
N LEU A 88 -24.91 11.63 -0.12
CA LEU A 88 -25.58 12.33 -1.22
C LEU A 88 -26.77 11.53 -1.77
N ALA A 89 -26.61 10.22 -1.97
CA ALA A 89 -27.67 9.36 -2.47
C ALA A 89 -28.87 9.31 -1.51
N ARG A 90 -28.60 9.21 -0.21
CA ARG A 90 -29.64 9.26 0.83
C ARG A 90 -30.40 10.59 0.81
N LYS A 91 -29.70 11.71 0.81
CA LYS A 91 -30.32 13.05 0.76
C LYS A 91 -31.15 13.24 -0.52
N ALA A 92 -30.66 12.73 -1.65
CA ALA A 92 -31.41 12.78 -2.90
C ALA A 92 -32.73 11.98 -2.81
N ALA A 93 -32.69 10.76 -2.24
CA ALA A 93 -33.88 9.93 -2.06
C ALA A 93 -34.92 10.61 -1.17
N GLU A 94 -34.50 11.21 -0.05
CA GLU A 94 -35.38 11.95 0.87
C GLU A 94 -36.09 13.13 0.17
N ILE A 95 -35.39 13.85 -0.72
CA ILE A 95 -35.97 14.95 -1.51
C ILE A 95 -37.04 14.43 -2.48
N PHE A 96 -36.78 13.31 -3.16
CA PHE A 96 -37.74 12.72 -4.10
C PHE A 96 -39.02 12.22 -3.41
N GLU A 97 -38.92 11.68 -2.19
CA GLU A 97 -40.07 11.24 -1.40
C GLU A 97 -40.92 12.43 -0.91
N GLN A 98 -40.29 13.54 -0.50
CA GLN A 98 -41.00 14.75 -0.05
C GLN A 98 -41.68 15.52 -1.20
N GLY A 99 -41.11 15.49 -2.40
CA GLY A 99 -41.71 16.14 -3.58
C GLY A 99 -42.84 15.34 -4.24
N SER A 100 -43.08 14.10 -3.81
CA SER A 100 -44.13 13.22 -4.33
C SER A 100 -45.38 13.16 -3.43
N SER A 101 -45.40 13.92 -2.34
CA SER A 101 -46.55 14.14 -1.43
C SER A 101 -47.15 15.53 -1.62
#